data_AF-A0A938H918-F1
#
_entry.id   AF-A0A938H918-F1
#
_cell.length_a   1.000
_cell.length_b   1.000
_cell.length_c   1.000
_cell.angle_alpha   90.00
_cell.angle_beta   90.00
_cell.angle_gamma   90.00
#
_symmetry.space_group_name_H-M   'P 1'
#
loop_
_entity.id
_entity.type
_entity.pdbx_description
1 polymer ?
#
loop_
_entity_poly.entity_id
_entity_poly.type
_entity_poly.pdbx_seq_one_letter_code
_entity_poly.pdbx_strand_id
1 'polypeptide(L)'
;MMLSLIALTGCIAGLGLVHTYGIYPWHMSRLAKRPQDWEPLEEFPKVILLMAAYNEEAMIQAKIQSIFRNHYPKSRLAVVVGTDACTDGTDMLL
;
A
#
# COMPACT_ATOMS: atom_id res chain seq x y z
N MET A 1 -33.59 -22.62 -19.83
CA MET A 1 -33.68 -21.84 -18.57
C MET A 1 -32.35 -21.82 -17.81
N MET A 2 -31.80 -22.98 -17.43
CA MET A 2 -30.52 -23.06 -16.69
C MET A 2 -29.30 -22.56 -17.47
N LEU A 3 -29.14 -22.96 -18.74
CA LEU A 3 -28.06 -22.49 -19.62
C LEU A 3 -28.09 -20.96 -19.82
N SER A 4 -29.28 -20.40 -19.99
CA SER A 4 -29.49 -18.95 -20.16
C SER A 4 -29.10 -18.17 -18.90
N LEU A 5 -29.37 -18.73 -17.71
CA LEU A 5 -29.00 -18.12 -16.43
C LEU A 5 -27.49 -18.11 -16.22
N ILE A 6 -26.80 -19.23 -16.53
CA ILE A 6 -25.33 -19.32 -16.45
C ILE A 6 -24.68 -18.32 -17.41
N ALA A 7 -25.16 -18.25 -18.65
CA ALA A 7 -24.67 -17.30 -19.64
C ALA A 7 -24.86 -15.85 -19.18
N LEU A 8 -26.02 -15.51 -18.60
CA LEU A 8 -26.29 -14.18 -18.07
C LEU A 8 -25.33 -13.80 -16.94
N THR A 9 -25.14 -14.69 -15.96
CA THR A 9 -24.21 -14.46 -14.84
C THR A 9 -22.77 -14.31 -15.33
N GLY A 10 -22.35 -15.16 -16.29
CA GLY A 10 -21.04 -15.07 -16.93
C GLY A 10 -20.83 -13.74 -17.65
N CYS A 11 -21.84 -13.25 -18.38
CA CYS A 11 -21.80 -11.94 -19.03
C CYS A 11 -21.69 -10.79 -18.02
N ILE A 12 -22.45 -10.84 -16.92
CA ILE A 12 -22.38 -9.81 -15.86
C ILE A 12 -21.00 -9.81 -15.20
N ALA A 13 -20.46 -10.98 -14.86
CA ALA A 13 -19.11 -11.10 -14.32
C ALA A 13 -18.05 -10.60 -15.31
N GLY A 14 -18.18 -10.97 -16.59
CA GLY A 14 -17.31 -10.49 -17.67
C GLY A 14 -17.34 -8.97 -17.82
N LEU A 15 -18.53 -8.36 -17.78
CA LEU A 15 -18.68 -6.90 -17.78
C LEU A 15 -18.02 -6.25 -16.57
N GLY A 16 -18.14 -6.86 -15.38
CA GLY A 16 -17.46 -6.39 -14.17
C GLY A 16 -15.93 -6.40 -14.31
N LEU A 17 -15.37 -7.45 -14.93
CA LEU A 17 -13.93 -7.53 -15.21
C LEU A 17 -13.50 -6.49 -16.25
N VAL A 18 -14.24 -6.34 -17.35
CA VAL A 18 -13.96 -5.32 -18.38
C VAL A 18 -14.03 -3.91 -17.79
N HIS A 19 -14.99 -3.65 -16.91
CA HIS A 19 -15.08 -2.37 -16.22
C HIS A 19 -13.87 -2.12 -15.33
N THR A 20 -13.52 -3.10 -14.48
CA THR A 20 -12.44 -2.98 -13.48
C THR A 20 -11.07 -2.82 -14.11
N TYR A 21 -10.78 -3.58 -15.17
CA TYR A 21 -9.44 -3.63 -15.77
C TYR A 21 -9.29 -2.82 -17.05
N GLY A 22 -10.39 -2.46 -17.72
CA GLY A 22 -10.37 -1.68 -18.97
C GLY A 22 -10.91 -0.27 -18.79
N ILE A 23 -12.21 -0.17 -18.46
CA ILE A 23 -12.93 1.12 -18.44
C ILE A 23 -12.39 2.02 -17.33
N TYR A 24 -12.24 1.49 -16.11
CA TYR A 24 -11.82 2.26 -14.95
C TYR A 24 -10.40 2.84 -15.11
N PRO A 25 -9.36 2.05 -15.47
CA PRO A 25 -8.02 2.59 -15.70
C PRO A 25 -7.98 3.59 -16.86
N TRP A 26 -8.74 3.35 -17.94
CA TRP A 26 -8.83 4.28 -19.07
C TRP A 26 -9.43 5.63 -18.63
N HIS A 27 -10.52 5.61 -17.87
CA HIS A 27 -11.14 6.84 -17.37
C HIS A 27 -10.23 7.58 -16.38
N MET A 28 -9.58 6.84 -15.46
CA MET A 28 -8.61 7.40 -14.53
C MET A 28 -7.41 8.02 -15.25
N SER A 29 -6.84 7.36 -16.25
CA SER A 29 -5.68 7.90 -16.99
C SER A 29 -5.98 9.22 -17.71
N ARG A 30 -7.24 9.45 -18.12
CA ARG A 30 -7.67 10.70 -18.76
C ARG A 30 -7.93 11.82 -17.77
N LEU A 31 -8.42 11.48 -16.57
CA LEU A 31 -8.72 12.45 -15.51
C LEU A 31 -7.54 12.69 -14.57
N ALA A 32 -6.54 11.81 -14.59
CA ALA A 32 -5.35 11.92 -13.76
C ALA A 32 -4.69 13.26 -14.06
N LYS A 33 -4.54 14.08 -13.01
CA LYS A 33 -3.68 15.25 -13.08
C LYS A 33 -2.27 14.76 -13.38
N ARG A 34 -1.58 15.45 -14.30
CA ARG A 34 -0.16 15.19 -14.52
C ARG A 34 0.56 15.28 -13.18
N PRO A 35 1.50 14.35 -12.89
CA PRO A 35 2.38 14.50 -11.75
C PRO A 35 2.97 15.90 -11.80
N GLN A 36 2.89 16.62 -10.68
CA GLN A 36 3.59 17.88 -10.57
C GLN A 36 5.09 17.56 -10.52
N ASP A 37 5.86 18.20 -11.39
CA ASP A 37 7.31 18.14 -11.29
C ASP A 37 7.71 18.91 -10.03
N TRP A 38 8.20 18.17 -9.03
CA TRP A 38 8.73 18.76 -7.81
C TRP A 38 10.20 19.09 -8.04
N GLU A 39 10.61 20.27 -7.60
CA GLU A 39 12.05 20.54 -7.54
C GLU A 39 12.70 19.62 -6.51
N PRO A 40 13.90 19.09 -6.81
CA PRO A 40 14.66 18.31 -5.83
C PRO A 40 14.84 19.11 -4.55
N LEU A 41 14.63 18.47 -3.40
CA LEU A 41 14.94 19.08 -2.12
C LEU A 41 16.45 19.29 -2.01
N GLU A 42 16.88 20.52 -1.74
CA GLU A 42 18.29 20.81 -1.39
C GLU A 42 18.68 20.11 -0.09
N GLU A 43 17.75 20.02 0.85
CA GLU A 43 17.94 19.37 2.14
C GLU A 43 16.67 18.61 2.56
N PHE A 44 16.84 17.36 2.98
CA PHE A 44 15.73 16.55 3.48
C PHE A 44 15.33 17.00 4.89
N PRO A 45 14.03 17.15 5.20
CA PRO A 45 13.59 17.46 6.56
C PRO A 45 13.85 16.29 7.53
N LYS A 46 13.74 16.54 8.83
CA LYS A 46 13.65 15.43 9.80
C LYS A 46 12.24 14.84 9.74
N VAL A 47 12.15 13.52 9.59
CA VAL A 47 10.89 12.78 9.50
C VAL A 47 10.85 11.72 10.58
N ILE A 48 9.69 11.61 11.25
CA ILE A 48 9.38 10.53 12.17
C ILE A 48 8.27 9.70 11.52
N LEU A 49 8.55 8.43 11.24
CA LEU A 49 7.56 7.46 10.80
C LEU A 49 6.97 6.78 12.04
N LEU A 50 5.72 7.12 12.35
CA LEU A 50 4.96 6.49 13.42
C LEU A 50 4.15 5.31 12.85
N MET A 51 4.30 4.13 13.45
CA MET A 51 3.63 2.90 13.04
C MET A 51 2.96 2.24 14.24
N ALA A 52 1.69 1.87 14.09
CA ALA A 52 1.03 0.93 14.98
C ALA A 52 1.25 -0.49 14.46
N ALA A 53 1.52 -1.44 15.35
CA ALA A 53 1.68 -2.86 15.03
C ALA A 53 0.78 -3.71 15.93
N TYR A 54 0.03 -4.64 15.32
CA TYR A 54 -0.80 -5.63 16.02
C TYR A 54 -0.68 -6.98 15.33
N ASN A 55 -0.11 -7.96 16.02
CA ASN A 55 0.14 -9.30 15.52
C ASN A 55 0.88 -9.35 14.17
N GLU A 56 2.05 -8.71 14.17
CA GLU A 56 2.92 -8.47 13.02
C GLU A 56 4.20 -9.31 13.04
N GLU A 57 4.25 -10.39 13.84
CA GLU A 57 5.47 -11.22 14.04
C GLU A 57 6.12 -11.64 12.71
N ALA A 58 5.30 -12.03 11.74
CA ALA A 58 5.77 -12.52 10.45
C ALA A 58 6.43 -11.44 9.56
N MET A 59 6.18 -10.15 9.80
CA MET A 59 6.61 -9.09 8.86
C MET A 59 7.23 -7.84 9.50
N ILE A 60 7.15 -7.64 10.82
CA ILE A 60 7.59 -6.41 11.46
C ILE A 60 9.08 -6.10 11.20
N GLN A 61 9.95 -7.11 11.27
CA GLN A 61 11.38 -6.94 11.00
C GLN A 61 11.65 -6.59 9.53
N ALA A 62 11.03 -7.33 8.60
CA ALA A 62 11.17 -7.07 7.17
C ALA A 62 10.64 -5.68 6.79
N LYS A 63 9.56 -5.22 7.45
CA LYS A 63 9.01 -3.88 7.29
C LYS A 63 10.01 -2.80 7.74
N ILE A 64 10.56 -2.93 8.94
CA ILE A 64 11.54 -1.97 9.48
C ILE A 64 12.80 -1.92 8.60
N GLN A 65 13.32 -3.08 8.19
CA GLN A 65 14.46 -3.15 7.28
C GLN A 65 14.17 -2.49 5.93
N SER A 66 12.97 -2.68 5.39
CA SER A 66 12.54 -2.03 4.15
C SER A 66 12.51 -0.51 4.27
N ILE A 67 12.05 0.04 5.41
CA ILE A 67 12.05 1.48 5.68
C ILE A 67 13.47 2.04 5.63
N PHE A 68 14.42 1.42 6.31
CA PHE A 68 15.82 1.88 6.35
C PHE A 68 16.64 1.57 5.08
N ARG A 69 16.10 0.76 4.16
CA ARG A 69 16.67 0.55 2.83
C ARG A 69 16.35 1.67 1.85
N ASN A 70 15.44 2.58 2.18
CA ASN A 70 15.15 3.74 1.35
C ASN A 70 16.35 4.72 1.29
N HIS A 71 16.38 5.55 0.27
CA HIS A 71 17.40 6.58 0.02
C HIS A 71 17.25 7.83 0.90
N TYR A 72 16.27 7.87 1.82
CA TYR A 72 16.12 8.98 2.76
C TYR A 72 17.32 9.01 3.73
N PRO A 73 17.91 10.19 4.04
CA PRO A 73 19.06 10.25 4.95
C PRO A 73 18.75 9.64 6.31
N LYS A 74 19.48 8.58 6.69
CA LYS A 74 19.26 7.83 7.94
C LYS A 74 19.39 8.69 9.20
N SER A 75 20.25 9.71 9.17
CA SER A 75 20.40 10.69 10.25
C SER A 75 19.18 11.60 10.45
N ARG A 76 18.21 11.57 9.52
CA ARG A 76 17.01 12.41 9.49
C ARG A 76 15.72 11.60 9.49
N LEU A 77 15.81 10.28 9.54
CA LEU A 77 14.66 9.39 9.62
C LEU A 77 14.66 8.67 10.97
N ALA A 78 13.60 8.87 11.74
CA ALA A 78 13.31 8.06 12.91
C ALA A 78 12.08 7.20 12.65
N VAL A 79 12.05 5.99 13.21
CA VAL A 79 10.90 5.09 13.18
C VAL A 79 10.48 4.86 14.62
N VAL A 80 9.20 5.06 14.92
CA VAL A 80 8.60 4.79 16.22
C VAL A 80 7.49 3.78 16.01
N VAL A 81 7.57 2.65 16.69
CA VAL A 81 6.57 1.59 16.62
C VAL A 81 5.86 1.49 17.96
N GLY A 82 4.53 1.56 17.94
CA GLY A 82 3.69 1.26 19.10
C GLY A 82 2.95 -0.06 18.87
N THR A 83 2.98 -0.96 19.85
CA THR A 83 2.23 -2.21 19.83
C THR A 83 0.89 -2.06 20.55
N ASP A 84 -0.14 -2.76 20.08
CA ASP A 84 -1.50 -2.68 20.61
C ASP A 84 -1.91 -4.00 21.29
N ALA A 85 -1.25 -4.34 22.40
CA ALA A 85 -1.50 -5.58 23.16
C ALA A 85 -1.47 -6.85 22.30
N CYS A 86 -0.38 -7.02 21.55
CA CYS A 86 -0.19 -8.18 20.68
C CYS A 86 -0.28 -9.50 21.47
N THR A 87 -0.76 -10.52 20.79
CA THR A 87 -0.88 -11.89 21.31
C THR A 87 0.16 -12.84 20.71
N ASP A 88 1.02 -12.34 19.83
CA ASP A 88 2.09 -13.08 19.15
C ASP A 88 3.49 -12.54 19.54
N GLY A 89 4.54 -12.96 18.83
CA GLY A 89 5.91 -12.54 19.10
C GLY A 89 6.27 -11.10 18.70
N THR A 90 5.33 -10.26 18.27
CA THR A 90 5.62 -8.90 17.74
C THR A 90 6.48 -8.07 18.69
N ASP A 91 6.12 -8.00 19.97
CA ASP A 91 6.84 -7.20 20.97
C ASP A 91 8.28 -7.67 21.18
N MET A 92 8.57 -8.96 20.95
CA MET A 92 9.92 -9.52 21.11
C MET A 92 10.85 -9.20 19.93
N LEU A 93 10.28 -8.77 18.81
CA LEU A 93 11.00 -8.51 17.56
C LEU A 93 11.32 -7.01 17.33
N LEU A 94 10.75 -6.13 18.15
CA LEU A 94 10.94 -4.67 18.14
C LEU A 94 12.05 -4.23 19.10
#